data_AF-A0A2K1P347-F1
#
_entry.id   AF-A0A2K1P347-F1
#
_cell.length_a   1.000
_cell.length_b   1.000
_cell.length_c   1.000
_cell.angle_alpha   90.00
_cell.angle_beta   90.00
_cell.angle_gamma   90.00
#
_symmetry.space_group_name_H-M   'P 1'
#
loop_
_entity.id
_entity.type
_entity.pdbx_description
1 polymer ?
#
loop_
_entity_poly.entity_id
_entity_poly.type
_entity_poly.pdbx_seq_one_letter_code
_entity_poly.pdbx_strand_id
1 'polypeptide(L)'
;MGANNGDVINMISIPKKYERNIKRSYINPGVTLLIENFTKDFIFNFEVNISIHRKPELVPETLYKFIKICNSFEIFEIKDIKEVEEIADQSIEIRFPKKIKGVYVDYDTLLKEESFFIYKILKKADSLIGLVLTNILLDSAYMDSVFRTSKIILEKVYKPKTSIDEMIYAVMVGITGGFAGNFNRVILFREDEEFFKVQRAIGPADEVEAHRIYESFETLESNIIPYLNNYKIGKMFFSNLEEKIKDIKIIKEKFMKNKLLKSAISFNKTIKLPTSQLRSIYSRLF
;
A
#
# COMPACT_ATOMS: atom_id res chain seq x y z
N MET A 1 -14.61 50.79 13.04
CA MET A 1 -14.58 50.90 11.56
C MET A 1 -13.28 50.31 11.09
N GLY A 2 -13.34 49.34 10.17
CA GLY A 2 -12.20 48.56 9.71
C GLY A 2 -12.49 47.06 9.73
N ALA A 3 -13.57 46.63 9.06
CA ALA A 3 -13.76 45.22 8.75
C ALA A 3 -12.80 44.89 7.61
N ASN A 4 -11.84 44.02 7.91
CA ASN A 4 -10.88 43.50 6.96
C ASN A 4 -11.64 42.66 5.93
N ASN A 5 -11.59 43.08 4.67
CA ASN A 5 -12.18 42.35 3.56
C ASN A 5 -11.55 40.96 3.52
N GLY A 6 -12.36 39.93 3.78
CA GLY A 6 -11.98 38.56 3.48
C GLY A 6 -11.82 38.45 1.96
N ASP A 7 -10.62 38.08 1.53
CA ASP A 7 -10.36 37.70 0.16
C ASP A 7 -11.28 36.55 -0.21
N VAL A 8 -12.31 36.85 -1.00
CA VAL A 8 -13.17 35.86 -1.63
C VAL A 8 -12.30 35.17 -2.68
N ILE A 9 -11.83 33.97 -2.37
CA ILE A 9 -11.19 33.09 -3.35
C ILE A 9 -12.25 32.80 -4.42
N ASN A 10 -12.14 33.45 -5.58
CA ASN A 10 -12.96 33.17 -6.74
C ASN A 10 -12.66 31.73 -7.21
N MET A 11 -13.45 30.76 -6.75
CA MET A 11 -13.46 29.43 -7.36
C MET A 11 -13.93 29.56 -8.80
N ILE A 12 -13.04 29.24 -9.74
CA ILE A 12 -13.39 29.20 -11.17
C ILE A 12 -14.42 28.10 -11.37
N SER A 13 -15.61 28.49 -11.81
CA SER A 13 -16.69 27.55 -12.10
C SER A 13 -16.49 26.93 -13.48
N ILE A 14 -16.37 25.60 -13.52
CA ILE A 14 -16.31 24.85 -14.78
C ILE A 14 -17.59 25.09 -15.60
N PRO A 15 -17.51 25.38 -16.90
CA PRO A 15 -18.70 25.59 -17.72
C PRO A 15 -19.65 24.37 -17.70
N LYS A 16 -20.95 24.63 -17.46
CA LYS A 16 -21.99 23.58 -17.27
C LYS A 16 -22.04 22.52 -18.37
N LYS A 17 -21.70 22.89 -19.61
CA LYS A 17 -21.70 21.97 -20.77
C LYS A 17 -20.74 20.78 -20.60
N TYR A 18 -19.71 20.90 -19.77
CA TYR A 18 -18.73 19.85 -19.51
C TYR A 18 -19.09 18.96 -18.31
N GLU A 19 -19.94 19.44 -17.38
CA GLU A 19 -20.22 18.76 -16.10
C GLU A 19 -20.66 17.31 -16.27
N ARG A 20 -21.50 17.04 -17.26
CA ARG A 20 -22.03 15.68 -17.50
C ARG A 20 -20.91 14.70 -17.82
N ASN A 21 -19.96 15.11 -18.67
CA ASN A 21 -18.84 14.26 -19.10
C ASN A 21 -17.81 14.11 -17.97
N ILE A 22 -17.55 15.19 -17.24
CA ILE A 22 -16.70 15.16 -16.03
C ILE A 22 -17.27 14.16 -15.02
N LYS A 23 -18.54 14.28 -14.62
CA LYS A 23 -19.17 13.39 -13.64
C LYS A 23 -19.11 11.92 -14.05
N ARG A 24 -19.38 11.63 -15.34
CA ARG A 24 -19.39 10.28 -15.91
C ARG A 24 -18.02 9.67 -16.14
N SER A 25 -16.96 10.48 -16.25
CA SER A 25 -15.61 9.97 -16.45
C SER A 25 -15.21 9.02 -15.31
N TYR A 26 -14.80 7.81 -15.66
CA TYR A 26 -14.36 6.82 -14.69
C TYR A 26 -12.91 7.10 -14.32
N ILE A 27 -12.61 7.16 -13.02
CA ILE A 27 -11.23 7.24 -12.53
C ILE A 27 -10.86 5.86 -12.02
N ASN A 28 -9.75 5.31 -12.50
CA ASN A 28 -9.23 4.05 -11.99
C ASN A 28 -8.97 4.17 -10.47
N PRO A 29 -9.52 3.25 -9.64
CA PRO A 29 -9.33 3.28 -8.19
C PRO A 29 -7.86 3.32 -7.74
N GLY A 30 -6.95 2.72 -8.51
CA GLY A 30 -5.51 2.81 -8.24
C GLY A 30 -4.95 4.21 -8.42
N VAL A 31 -5.47 4.99 -9.36
CA VAL A 31 -5.13 6.41 -9.54
C VAL A 31 -5.69 7.24 -8.39
N THR A 32 -6.93 6.97 -7.97
CA THR A 32 -7.52 7.62 -6.78
C THR A 32 -6.67 7.39 -5.54
N LEU A 33 -6.29 6.14 -5.25
CA LEU A 33 -5.44 5.79 -4.11
C LEU A 33 -4.06 6.46 -4.18
N LEU A 34 -3.46 6.50 -5.37
CA LEU A 34 -2.18 7.16 -5.60
C LEU A 34 -2.27 8.66 -5.27
N ILE A 35 -3.33 9.34 -5.73
CA ILE A 35 -3.53 10.77 -5.49
C ILE A 35 -3.86 11.02 -4.01
N GLU A 36 -4.73 10.20 -3.40
CA GLU A 36 -5.07 10.29 -1.96
C GLU A 36 -3.85 10.16 -1.05
N ASN A 37 -2.90 9.29 -1.38
CA ASN A 37 -1.68 9.17 -0.60
C ASN A 37 -0.70 10.29 -0.92
N PHE A 38 -0.60 10.69 -2.19
CA PHE A 38 0.22 11.81 -2.60
C PHE A 38 -0.18 13.10 -1.90
N THR A 39 -1.48 13.42 -1.85
CA THR A 39 -1.96 14.68 -1.24
C THR A 39 -1.65 14.80 0.26
N LYS A 40 -1.45 13.69 0.98
CA LYS A 40 -1.10 13.71 2.41
C LYS A 40 0.31 14.23 2.68
N ASP A 41 1.22 14.08 1.72
CA ASP A 41 2.63 14.42 1.88
C ASP A 41 2.94 15.88 1.53
N PHE A 42 1.96 16.63 1.03
CA PHE A 42 2.14 18.00 0.55
C PHE A 42 1.17 18.98 1.21
N ILE A 43 1.70 20.12 1.64
CA ILE A 43 0.95 21.20 2.32
C ILE A 43 0.67 22.37 1.35
N PHE A 44 1.05 22.24 0.09
CA PHE A 44 0.97 23.31 -0.89
C PHE A 44 0.09 22.91 -2.08
N ASN A 45 -0.57 23.90 -2.68
CA ASN A 45 -1.44 23.68 -3.83
C ASN A 45 -0.64 23.67 -5.14
N PHE A 46 -1.03 22.81 -6.07
CA PHE A 46 -0.60 22.82 -7.45
C PHE A 46 -1.57 23.67 -8.27
N GLU A 47 -1.05 24.66 -8.97
CA GLU A 47 -1.88 25.50 -9.83
C GLU A 47 -2.09 24.81 -11.17
N VAL A 48 -3.31 24.81 -11.67
CA VAL A 48 -3.71 24.09 -12.87
C VAL A 48 -4.35 25.06 -13.87
N ASN A 49 -3.79 25.14 -15.07
CA ASN A 49 -4.41 25.83 -16.21
C ASN A 49 -4.82 24.79 -17.25
N ILE A 50 -6.02 24.94 -17.80
CA ILE A 50 -6.60 23.98 -18.75
C ILE A 50 -7.00 24.70 -20.03
N SER A 51 -6.55 24.18 -21.17
CA SER A 51 -7.11 24.52 -22.48
C SER A 51 -8.00 23.37 -22.94
N ILE A 52 -9.30 23.64 -23.12
CA ILE A 52 -10.32 22.63 -23.43
C ILE A 52 -11.06 23.01 -24.71
N HIS A 53 -11.36 22.03 -25.57
CA HIS A 53 -12.07 22.33 -26.80
C HIS A 53 -13.51 22.81 -26.52
N ARG A 54 -13.98 23.81 -27.27
CA ARG A 54 -15.29 24.45 -27.08
C ARG A 54 -16.47 23.48 -27.20
N LYS A 55 -16.35 22.50 -28.10
CA LYS A 55 -17.30 21.40 -28.30
C LYS A 55 -16.99 20.20 -27.37
N PRO A 56 -17.87 19.84 -26.41
CA PRO A 56 -17.61 18.77 -25.43
C PRO A 56 -17.29 17.39 -26.01
N GLU A 57 -17.81 17.06 -27.19
CA GLU A 57 -17.62 15.78 -27.88
C GLU A 57 -16.22 15.61 -28.48
N LEU A 58 -15.46 16.70 -28.62
CA LEU A 58 -14.08 16.69 -29.14
C LEU A 58 -13.02 16.75 -28.02
N VAL A 59 -13.46 16.73 -26.76
CA VAL A 59 -12.59 16.76 -25.60
C VAL A 59 -12.15 15.33 -25.23
N PRO A 60 -10.85 15.06 -25.11
CA PRO A 60 -10.34 13.75 -24.67
C PRO A 60 -10.87 13.36 -23.29
N GLU A 61 -11.17 12.08 -23.11
CA GLU A 61 -11.66 11.55 -21.83
C GLU A 61 -10.67 11.81 -20.69
N THR A 62 -9.36 11.69 -20.96
CA THR A 62 -8.28 11.98 -20.00
C THR A 62 -8.36 13.39 -19.42
N LEU A 63 -8.76 14.38 -20.23
CA LEU A 63 -8.92 15.77 -19.75
C LEU A 63 -10.12 15.88 -18.79
N TYR A 64 -11.25 15.21 -19.10
CA TYR A 64 -12.39 15.15 -18.18
C TYR A 64 -12.06 14.45 -16.86
N LYS A 65 -11.30 13.35 -16.92
CA LYS A 65 -10.82 12.65 -15.72
C LYS A 65 -9.92 13.55 -14.87
N PHE A 66 -9.01 14.28 -15.50
CA PHE A 66 -8.12 15.21 -14.79
C PHE A 66 -8.88 16.36 -14.14
N ILE A 67 -9.87 16.95 -14.82
CA ILE A 67 -10.75 17.96 -14.21
C ILE A 67 -11.50 17.37 -13.01
N LYS A 68 -12.02 16.14 -13.14
CA LYS A 68 -12.70 15.44 -12.04
C LYS A 68 -11.78 15.26 -10.84
N ILE A 69 -10.52 14.88 -11.07
CA ILE A 69 -9.47 14.80 -10.03
C ILE A 69 -9.29 16.16 -9.36
N CYS A 70 -9.09 17.23 -10.14
CA CYS A 70 -8.87 18.56 -9.57
C CYS A 70 -10.04 19.00 -8.68
N ASN A 71 -11.28 18.68 -9.08
CA ASN A 71 -12.47 18.97 -8.26
C ASN A 71 -12.61 18.10 -7.01
N SER A 72 -11.95 16.94 -6.97
CA SER A 72 -12.07 15.99 -5.86
C SER A 72 -10.99 16.17 -4.79
N PHE A 73 -9.88 16.84 -5.13
CA PHE A 73 -8.69 16.95 -4.28
C PHE A 73 -8.27 18.42 -4.17
N GLU A 74 -8.39 18.98 -2.97
CA GLU A 74 -8.13 20.41 -2.68
C GLU A 74 -6.72 20.88 -3.05
N ILE A 75 -5.77 19.96 -3.13
CA ILE A 75 -4.39 20.27 -3.48
C ILE A 75 -4.23 20.77 -4.92
N PHE A 76 -5.17 20.47 -5.83
CA PHE A 76 -5.13 20.94 -7.21
C PHE A 76 -6.07 22.12 -7.37
N GLU A 77 -5.50 23.30 -7.58
CA GLU A 77 -6.26 24.53 -7.73
C GLU A 77 -6.34 24.93 -9.20
N ILE A 78 -7.52 24.81 -9.82
CA ILE A 78 -7.74 25.28 -11.18
C ILE A 78 -7.73 26.81 -11.19
N LYS A 79 -6.71 27.40 -11.82
CA LYS A 79 -6.50 28.85 -11.96
C LYS A 79 -7.04 29.42 -13.27
N ASP A 80 -7.22 28.60 -14.30
CA ASP A 80 -7.86 29.02 -15.56
C ASP A 80 -8.41 27.84 -16.35
N ILE A 81 -9.52 28.07 -17.07
CA ILE A 81 -10.08 27.17 -18.08
C ILE A 81 -10.36 27.98 -19.34
N LYS A 82 -9.50 27.83 -20.34
CA LYS A 82 -9.61 28.48 -21.63
C LYS A 82 -10.26 27.57 -22.66
N GLU A 83 -11.32 28.04 -23.31
CA GLU A 83 -11.91 27.33 -24.44
C GLU A 83 -11.09 27.58 -25.73
N VAL A 84 -10.76 26.51 -26.45
CA VAL A 84 -10.04 26.54 -27.73
C VAL A 84 -10.91 26.00 -28.87
N GLU A 85 -10.67 26.49 -30.09
CA GLU A 85 -11.40 26.07 -31.30
C GLU A 85 -10.66 24.93 -32.03
N GLU A 86 -9.34 24.85 -31.93
CA GLU A 86 -8.55 23.78 -32.54
C GLU A 86 -8.34 22.63 -31.56
N ILE A 87 -8.54 21.40 -32.04
CA ILE A 87 -8.43 20.19 -31.22
C ILE A 87 -7.01 20.03 -30.67
N ALA A 88 -6.00 20.37 -31.46
CA ALA A 88 -4.58 20.23 -31.13
C ALA A 88 -4.11 21.19 -30.00
N ASP A 89 -4.85 22.26 -29.74
CA ASP A 89 -4.49 23.27 -28.73
C ASP A 89 -4.92 22.88 -27.31
N GLN A 90 -5.65 21.78 -27.16
CA GLN A 90 -6.05 21.27 -25.86
C GLN A 90 -4.84 20.83 -25.05
N SER A 91 -4.78 21.25 -23.79
CA SER A 91 -3.61 21.04 -22.94
C SER A 91 -3.91 21.20 -21.45
N ILE A 92 -3.00 20.69 -20.63
CA ILE A 92 -2.96 20.92 -19.18
C ILE A 92 -1.59 21.47 -18.83
N GLU A 93 -1.56 22.54 -18.04
CA GLU A 93 -0.36 23.04 -17.38
C GLU A 93 -0.53 22.90 -15.86
N ILE A 94 0.39 22.18 -15.22
CA ILE A 94 0.45 22.01 -13.76
C ILE A 94 1.68 22.76 -13.25
N ARG A 95 1.49 23.81 -12.47
CA ARG A 95 2.60 24.56 -11.87
C ARG A 95 2.79 24.15 -10.42
N PHE A 96 4.06 23.93 -10.09
CA PHE A 96 4.51 23.61 -8.75
C PHE A 96 4.89 24.90 -8.02
N PRO A 97 4.44 25.09 -6.76
CA PRO A 97 4.78 26.29 -6.02
C PRO A 97 6.31 26.41 -5.90
N LYS A 98 6.80 27.65 -6.07
CA LYS A 98 8.22 28.03 -6.02
C LYS A 98 9.10 27.49 -7.17
N LYS A 99 8.53 26.99 -8.27
CA LYS A 99 9.28 26.59 -9.48
C LYS A 99 8.89 27.35 -10.73
N ILE A 100 9.88 27.60 -11.58
CA ILE A 100 9.73 28.33 -12.86
C ILE A 100 9.13 27.43 -13.95
N LYS A 101 9.33 26.11 -13.89
CA LYS A 101 8.83 25.15 -14.88
C LYS A 101 7.80 24.21 -14.28
N GLY A 102 6.58 24.25 -14.82
CA GLY A 102 5.52 23.29 -14.55
C GLY A 102 5.59 22.05 -15.44
N VAL A 103 4.67 21.11 -15.23
CA VAL A 103 4.41 20.01 -16.15
C VAL A 103 3.40 20.47 -17.20
N TYR A 104 3.80 20.42 -18.46
CA TYR A 104 2.92 20.65 -19.60
C TYR A 104 2.54 19.32 -20.27
N VAL A 105 1.24 19.12 -20.45
CA VAL A 105 0.63 17.98 -21.14
C VAL A 105 -0.09 18.48 -22.39
N ASP A 106 0.39 18.05 -23.55
CA ASP A 106 -0.17 18.38 -24.87
C ASP A 106 -1.32 17.44 -25.25
N TYR A 107 -2.03 17.79 -26.33
CA TYR A 107 -3.13 17.03 -26.88
C TYR A 107 -2.74 15.58 -27.22
N ASP A 108 -1.56 15.36 -27.83
CA ASP A 108 -1.08 14.03 -28.17
C ASP A 108 -0.92 13.13 -26.94
N THR A 109 -0.51 13.71 -25.80
CA THR A 109 -0.45 12.99 -24.52
C THR A 109 -1.84 12.76 -23.94
N LEU A 110 -2.77 13.72 -24.08
CA LEU A 110 -4.15 13.58 -23.60
C LEU A 110 -4.92 12.45 -24.30
N LEU A 111 -4.55 12.11 -25.54
CA LEU A 111 -5.10 10.98 -26.28
C LEU A 111 -4.57 9.61 -25.82
N LYS A 112 -3.53 9.57 -24.99
CA LYS A 112 -2.97 8.31 -24.48
C LYS A 112 -3.72 7.83 -23.25
N GLU A 113 -3.45 6.58 -22.88
CA GLU A 113 -3.97 5.96 -21.67
C GLU A 113 -3.46 6.67 -20.40
N GLU A 114 -4.21 6.50 -19.31
CA GLU A 114 -3.92 7.08 -17.99
C GLU A 114 -2.48 6.79 -17.50
N SER A 115 -1.98 5.59 -17.77
CA SER A 115 -0.62 5.16 -17.41
C SER A 115 0.45 6.04 -18.06
N PHE A 116 0.26 6.42 -19.33
CA PHE A 116 1.18 7.29 -20.06
C PHE A 116 1.08 8.75 -19.58
N PHE A 117 -0.13 9.20 -19.25
CA PHE A 117 -0.35 10.51 -18.63
C PHE A 117 0.40 10.63 -17.29
N ILE A 118 0.27 9.64 -16.41
CA ILE A 118 0.98 9.57 -15.13
C ILE A 118 2.50 9.52 -15.36
N TYR A 119 2.97 8.68 -16.30
CA TYR A 119 4.38 8.62 -16.68
C TYR A 119 4.93 9.99 -17.13
N LYS A 120 4.18 10.74 -17.92
CA LYS A 120 4.58 12.08 -18.38
C LYS A 120 4.67 13.08 -17.23
N ILE A 121 3.75 13.01 -16.28
CA ILE A 121 3.84 13.80 -15.04
C ILE A 121 5.11 13.42 -14.28
N LEU A 122 5.31 12.13 -13.98
CA LEU A 122 6.50 11.64 -13.27
C LEU A 122 7.81 12.08 -13.91
N LYS A 123 7.93 11.93 -15.23
CA LYS A 123 9.14 12.28 -15.98
C LYS A 123 9.48 13.77 -15.94
N LYS A 124 8.45 14.62 -15.90
CA LYS A 124 8.59 16.08 -15.93
C LYS A 124 8.51 16.72 -14.54
N ALA A 125 8.09 15.96 -13.53
CA ALA A 125 8.01 16.40 -12.16
C ALA A 125 9.40 16.64 -11.57
N ASP A 126 9.45 17.42 -10.50
CA ASP A 126 10.67 17.56 -9.71
C ASP A 126 11.10 16.23 -9.08
N SER A 127 12.40 16.08 -8.83
CA SER A 127 12.99 14.92 -8.16
C SER A 127 12.27 14.51 -6.85
N LEU A 128 11.83 15.47 -6.02
CA LEU A 128 11.12 15.17 -4.79
C LEU A 128 9.72 14.61 -5.06
N ILE A 129 9.00 15.18 -6.01
CA ILE A 129 7.66 14.73 -6.41
C ILE A 129 7.74 13.36 -7.07
N GLY A 130 8.72 13.17 -7.95
CA GLY A 130 9.03 11.88 -8.55
C GLY A 130 9.31 10.83 -7.48
N LEU A 131 10.15 11.14 -6.47
CA LEU A 131 10.46 10.23 -5.38
C LEU A 131 9.21 9.86 -4.57
N VAL A 132 8.39 10.83 -4.16
CA VAL A 132 7.16 10.57 -3.41
C VAL A 132 6.19 9.68 -4.20
N LEU A 133 5.94 10.02 -5.47
CA LEU A 133 5.07 9.22 -6.32
C LEU A 133 5.62 7.81 -6.57
N THR A 134 6.94 7.66 -6.75
CA THR A 134 7.58 6.35 -6.87
C THR A 134 7.42 5.52 -5.59
N ASN A 135 7.61 6.13 -4.41
CA ASN A 135 7.38 5.44 -3.14
C ASN A 135 5.93 4.95 -3.00
N ILE A 136 4.95 5.81 -3.32
CA ILE A 136 3.53 5.43 -3.28
C ILE A 136 3.22 4.26 -4.23
N LEU A 137 3.81 4.26 -5.43
CA LEU A 137 3.66 3.18 -6.39
C LEU A 137 4.27 1.86 -5.88
N LEU A 138 5.44 1.92 -5.25
CA LEU A 138 6.10 0.75 -4.64
C LEU A 138 5.29 0.20 -3.47
N ASP A 139 4.79 1.08 -2.59
CA ASP A 139 3.94 0.69 -1.47
C ASP A 139 2.62 0.07 -1.93
N SER A 140 2.03 0.62 -3.00
CA SER A 140 0.81 0.08 -3.62
C SER A 140 1.04 -1.31 -4.22
N ALA A 141 2.18 -1.51 -4.89
CA ALA A 141 2.56 -2.82 -5.43
C ALA A 141 2.81 -3.85 -4.32
N TYR A 142 3.42 -3.42 -3.21
CA TYR A 142 3.58 -4.27 -2.03
C TYR A 142 2.21 -4.68 -1.43
N MET A 143 1.27 -3.75 -1.31
CA MET A 143 -0.10 -4.06 -0.86
C MET A 143 -0.82 -5.03 -1.79
N ASP A 144 -0.72 -4.86 -3.11
CA ASP A 144 -1.29 -5.80 -4.08
C ASP A 144 -0.73 -7.22 -3.89
N SER A 145 0.59 -7.34 -3.67
CA SER A 145 1.24 -8.62 -3.35
C SER A 145 0.66 -9.26 -2.08
N VAL A 146 0.47 -8.46 -1.01
CA VAL A 146 -0.13 -8.91 0.25
C VAL A 146 -1.56 -9.42 0.03
N PHE A 147 -2.38 -8.69 -0.73
CA PHE A 147 -3.76 -9.08 -1.02
C PHE A 147 -3.85 -10.33 -1.89
N ARG A 148 -3.02 -10.44 -2.93
CA ARG A 148 -2.94 -11.62 -3.79
C ARG A 148 -2.55 -12.85 -2.98
N THR A 149 -1.57 -12.72 -2.10
CA THR A 149 -1.15 -13.79 -1.18
C THR A 149 -2.28 -14.19 -0.24
N SER A 150 -2.96 -13.21 0.36
CA SER A 150 -4.09 -13.44 1.25
C SER A 150 -5.22 -14.19 0.53
N LYS A 151 -5.52 -13.81 -0.71
CA LYS A 151 -6.50 -14.50 -1.57
C LYS A 151 -6.12 -15.97 -1.79
N ILE A 152 -4.88 -16.26 -2.16
CA ILE A 152 -4.40 -17.64 -2.38
C ILE A 152 -4.53 -18.47 -1.08
N ILE A 153 -4.15 -17.90 0.06
CA ILE A 153 -4.28 -18.57 1.37
C ILE A 153 -5.75 -18.85 1.68
N LEU A 154 -6.65 -17.88 1.49
CA LEU A 154 -8.08 -18.07 1.71
C LEU A 154 -8.64 -19.16 0.79
N GLU A 155 -8.35 -19.11 -0.52
CA GLU A 155 -8.80 -20.13 -1.48
C GLU A 155 -8.29 -21.54 -1.14
N LYS A 156 -7.09 -21.65 -0.57
CA LYS A 156 -6.53 -22.92 -0.07
C LYS A 156 -7.27 -23.38 1.18
N VAL A 157 -7.48 -22.48 2.14
CA VAL A 157 -8.11 -22.76 3.45
C VAL A 157 -9.59 -23.11 3.33
N TYR A 158 -10.32 -22.51 2.38
CA TYR A 158 -11.75 -22.78 2.17
C TYR A 158 -12.04 -24.13 1.51
N LYS A 159 -11.03 -24.91 1.09
CA LYS A 159 -11.26 -26.24 0.51
C LYS A 159 -11.80 -27.19 1.60
N PRO A 160 -12.91 -27.92 1.36
CA PRO A 160 -13.53 -28.76 2.38
C PRO A 160 -12.62 -29.83 3.02
N LYS A 161 -11.56 -30.23 2.32
CA LYS A 161 -10.60 -31.26 2.77
C LYS A 161 -9.42 -30.68 3.55
N THR A 162 -9.31 -29.35 3.67
CA THR A 162 -8.16 -28.71 4.31
C THR A 162 -8.29 -28.84 5.82
N SER A 163 -7.30 -29.48 6.43
CA SER A 163 -7.23 -29.66 7.90
C SER A 163 -6.86 -28.36 8.60
N ILE A 164 -7.25 -28.19 9.87
CA ILE A 164 -6.86 -27.02 10.69
C ILE A 164 -5.33 -26.85 10.70
N ASP A 165 -4.57 -27.94 10.75
CA ASP A 165 -3.10 -27.89 10.74
C ASP A 165 -2.53 -27.32 9.43
N GLU A 166 -3.12 -27.72 8.29
CA GLU A 166 -2.79 -27.17 6.97
C GLU A 166 -3.17 -25.68 6.87
N MET A 167 -4.28 -25.26 7.49
CA MET A 167 -4.67 -23.86 7.56
C MET A 167 -3.64 -23.04 8.36
N ILE A 168 -3.22 -23.54 9.52
CA ILE A 168 -2.19 -22.91 10.36
C ILE A 168 -0.88 -22.80 9.58
N TYR A 169 -0.46 -23.87 8.90
CA TYR A 169 0.73 -23.87 8.05
C TYR A 169 0.65 -22.79 6.96
N ALA A 170 -0.47 -22.71 6.24
CA ALA A 170 -0.65 -21.75 5.16
C ALA A 170 -0.56 -20.29 5.63
N VAL A 171 -1.19 -19.96 6.77
CA VAL A 171 -1.11 -18.63 7.37
C VAL A 171 0.32 -18.30 7.81
N MET A 172 1.00 -19.24 8.46
CA MET A 172 2.38 -19.05 8.94
C MET A 172 3.38 -18.88 7.78
N VAL A 173 3.18 -19.60 6.67
CA VAL A 173 3.96 -19.40 5.42
C VAL A 173 3.68 -18.03 4.82
N GLY A 174 2.42 -17.57 4.81
CA GLY A 174 2.09 -16.22 4.34
C GLY A 174 2.80 -15.11 5.12
N ILE A 175 2.92 -15.29 6.44
CA ILE A 175 3.64 -14.35 7.31
C ILE A 175 5.15 -14.36 7.03
N THR A 176 5.72 -15.54 6.72
CA THR A 176 7.18 -15.73 6.67
C THR A 176 7.81 -15.68 5.28
N GLY A 177 7.09 -16.03 4.22
CA GLY A 177 7.65 -16.23 2.88
C GLY A 177 7.98 -14.94 2.11
N GLY A 178 8.15 -13.78 2.76
CA GLY A 178 8.43 -12.51 2.07
C GLY A 178 7.25 -11.92 1.27
N PHE A 179 6.16 -12.66 1.07
CA PHE A 179 5.02 -12.25 0.25
C PHE A 179 4.06 -11.26 0.91
N ALA A 180 3.93 -11.35 2.24
CA ALA A 180 3.06 -10.48 3.02
C ALA A 180 3.81 -9.89 4.21
N GLY A 181 4.06 -10.67 5.27
CA GLY A 181 4.60 -10.14 6.51
C GLY A 181 6.09 -9.81 6.48
N ASN A 182 6.85 -10.47 5.60
CA ASN A 182 8.31 -10.42 5.53
C ASN A 182 9.01 -10.66 6.89
N PHE A 183 8.41 -11.52 7.73
CA PHE A 183 9.01 -11.93 8.99
C PHE A 183 9.88 -13.17 8.77
N ASN A 184 11.07 -13.23 9.35
CA ASN A 184 11.89 -14.44 9.24
C ASN A 184 11.30 -15.63 9.99
N ARG A 185 10.61 -15.38 11.09
CA ARG A 185 10.10 -16.42 11.98
C ARG A 185 8.69 -16.08 12.42
N VAL A 186 7.89 -17.11 12.57
CA VAL A 186 6.57 -17.03 13.20
C VAL A 186 6.38 -18.21 14.15
N ILE A 187 5.90 -17.93 15.35
CA ILE A 187 5.70 -18.92 16.41
C ILE A 187 4.26 -18.76 16.91
N LEU A 188 3.49 -19.85 16.82
CA LEU A 188 2.14 -19.91 17.36
C LEU A 188 2.20 -20.57 18.75
N PHE A 189 1.72 -19.85 19.76
CA PHE A 189 1.59 -20.39 21.11
C PHE A 189 0.14 -20.82 21.37
N ARG A 190 -0.02 -21.94 22.09
CA ARG A 190 -1.28 -22.35 22.70
C ARG A 190 -1.22 -22.06 24.19
N GLU A 191 -2.26 -21.40 24.68
CA GLU A 191 -2.45 -21.15 26.10
C GLU A 191 -3.04 -22.38 26.80
N ASP A 192 -2.52 -22.69 27.99
CA ASP A 192 -3.18 -23.53 28.98
C ASP A 192 -3.26 -22.81 30.35
N GLU A 193 -3.65 -23.51 31.40
CA GLU A 193 -3.89 -22.91 32.73
C GLU A 193 -2.64 -22.21 33.29
N GLU A 194 -1.45 -22.76 33.07
CA GLU A 194 -0.20 -22.32 33.70
C GLU A 194 0.84 -21.78 32.70
N PHE A 195 0.74 -22.15 31.42
CA PHE A 195 1.78 -21.93 30.42
C PHE A 195 1.24 -21.45 29.06
N PHE A 196 2.10 -20.74 28.34
CA PHE A 196 2.05 -20.65 26.89
C PHE A 196 3.04 -21.65 26.29
N LYS A 197 2.53 -22.60 25.51
CA LYS A 197 3.32 -23.68 24.89
C LYS A 197 3.43 -23.47 23.39
N VAL A 198 4.56 -23.83 22.78
CA VAL A 198 4.70 -23.74 21.33
C VAL A 198 3.78 -24.77 20.65
N GLN A 199 2.78 -24.29 19.91
CA GLN A 199 1.87 -25.12 19.13
C GLN A 199 2.49 -25.45 17.76
N ARG A 200 3.01 -24.45 17.04
CA ARG A 200 3.69 -24.57 15.74
C ARG A 200 4.75 -23.47 15.59
N ALA A 201 5.77 -23.69 14.76
CA ALA A 201 6.72 -22.63 14.39
C ALA A 201 7.24 -22.79 12.95
N ILE A 202 7.44 -21.67 12.25
CA ILE A 202 8.03 -21.64 10.92
C ILE A 202 9.13 -20.57 10.90
N GLY A 203 10.25 -20.92 10.28
CA GLY A 203 11.37 -20.01 10.03
C GLY A 203 12.71 -20.72 10.18
N PRO A 204 13.81 -20.02 9.87
CA PRO A 204 15.15 -20.55 10.05
C PRO A 204 15.47 -20.68 11.54
N ALA A 205 16.16 -21.73 11.96
CA ALA A 205 16.57 -21.95 13.33
C ALA A 205 17.75 -21.05 13.74
N ASP A 206 18.59 -20.64 12.79
CA ASP A 206 19.78 -19.81 12.98
C ASP A 206 20.07 -18.92 11.77
N GLU A 207 21.11 -18.10 11.87
CA GLU A 207 21.52 -17.14 10.84
C GLU A 207 22.01 -17.83 9.57
N VAL A 208 22.67 -18.98 9.69
CA VAL A 208 23.16 -19.75 8.53
C VAL A 208 21.98 -20.30 7.73
N GLU A 209 20.99 -20.89 8.41
CA GLU A 209 19.76 -21.33 7.77
C GLU A 209 18.98 -20.13 7.18
N ALA A 210 18.97 -18.99 7.87
CA ALA A 210 18.33 -17.77 7.37
C ALA A 210 18.99 -17.31 6.07
N HIS A 211 20.32 -17.29 6.00
CA HIS A 211 21.04 -16.85 4.80
C HIS A 211 20.77 -17.76 3.61
N ARG A 212 20.81 -19.10 3.79
CA ARG A 212 20.48 -20.06 2.72
C ARG A 212 19.05 -19.91 2.22
N ILE A 213 18.10 -19.68 3.13
CA ILE A 213 16.69 -19.48 2.78
C ILE A 213 16.51 -18.12 2.07
N TYR A 214 17.18 -17.06 2.53
CA TYR A 214 17.15 -15.76 1.86
C TYR A 214 17.75 -15.81 0.46
N GLU A 215 18.88 -16.48 0.25
CA GLU A 215 19.46 -16.72 -1.08
C GLU A 215 18.47 -17.47 -1.99
N SER A 216 17.65 -18.38 -1.44
CA SER A 216 16.60 -19.03 -2.22
C SER A 216 15.42 -18.10 -2.57
N PHE A 217 15.10 -17.14 -1.70
CA PHE A 217 14.11 -16.08 -1.95
C PHE A 217 14.62 -14.95 -2.86
N GLU A 218 15.93 -14.86 -3.13
CA GLU A 218 16.48 -13.94 -4.15
C GLU A 218 16.16 -14.38 -5.58
N THR A 219 15.70 -15.62 -5.77
CA THR A 219 14.97 -15.96 -6.98
C THR A 219 13.64 -15.20 -6.95
N LEU A 220 13.28 -14.49 -8.02
CA LEU A 220 12.07 -13.66 -8.17
C LEU A 220 10.76 -14.49 -8.10
N GLU A 221 10.60 -15.33 -7.08
CA GLU A 221 9.41 -16.11 -6.86
C GLU A 221 8.32 -15.17 -6.34
N SER A 222 7.39 -14.84 -7.23
CA SER A 222 6.21 -14.02 -6.96
C SER A 222 5.01 -14.85 -6.50
N ASN A 223 5.20 -16.12 -6.12
CA ASN A 223 4.12 -17.06 -5.89
C ASN A 223 4.33 -17.89 -4.62
N ILE A 224 3.38 -17.80 -3.69
CA ILE A 224 3.35 -18.57 -2.45
C ILE A 224 2.98 -20.05 -2.64
N ILE A 225 2.36 -20.42 -3.77
CA ILE A 225 1.83 -21.78 -4.01
C ILE A 225 2.87 -22.90 -3.81
N PRO A 226 4.11 -22.81 -4.31
CA PRO A 226 5.14 -23.84 -4.08
C PRO A 226 5.38 -24.09 -2.58
N TYR A 227 5.42 -23.03 -1.78
CA TYR A 227 5.60 -23.11 -0.33
C TYR A 227 4.41 -23.75 0.38
N LEU A 228 3.18 -23.46 -0.08
CA LEU A 228 1.97 -24.10 0.42
C LEU A 228 1.92 -25.60 0.10
N ASN A 229 2.47 -26.01 -1.05
CA ASN A 229 2.53 -27.42 -1.47
C ASN A 229 3.58 -28.25 -0.70
N ASN A 230 4.48 -27.61 0.05
CA ASN A 230 5.42 -28.30 0.94
C ASN A 230 4.75 -28.88 2.19
N TYR A 231 3.49 -28.57 2.44
CA TYR A 231 2.72 -29.20 3.50
C TYR A 231 2.49 -30.69 3.20
N LYS A 232 2.77 -31.55 4.18
CA LYS A 232 2.49 -32.99 4.13
C LYS A 232 1.61 -33.35 5.33
N ILE A 233 0.55 -34.12 5.09
CA ILE A 233 -0.32 -34.61 6.17
C ILE A 233 0.52 -35.43 7.16
N GLY A 234 0.39 -35.14 8.45
CA GLY A 234 1.11 -35.83 9.51
C GLY A 234 2.56 -35.38 9.70
N LYS A 235 2.96 -34.24 9.12
CA LYS A 235 4.30 -33.66 9.36
C LYS A 235 4.48 -33.37 10.86
N MET A 236 5.57 -33.88 11.44
CA MET A 236 5.85 -33.74 12.88
C MET A 236 6.21 -32.29 13.27
N PHE A 237 6.96 -31.61 12.41
CA PHE A 237 7.41 -30.23 12.58
C PHE A 237 7.31 -29.46 11.27
N PHE A 238 6.90 -28.19 11.30
CA PHE A 238 6.85 -27.37 10.10
C PHE A 238 8.24 -26.92 9.63
N SER A 239 9.18 -26.72 10.57
CA SER A 239 10.55 -26.25 10.31
C SER A 239 11.54 -26.75 11.38
N ASN A 240 12.85 -26.62 11.11
CA ASN A 240 13.92 -26.89 12.08
C ASN A 240 13.81 -26.00 13.32
N LEU A 241 13.29 -24.76 13.16
CA LEU A 241 13.00 -23.88 14.28
C LEU A 241 11.99 -24.55 15.24
N GLU A 242 10.90 -25.12 14.71
CA GLU A 242 9.89 -25.78 15.54
C GLU A 242 10.47 -26.92 16.34
N GLU A 243 11.27 -27.78 15.71
CA GLU A 243 11.92 -28.89 16.38
C GLU A 243 12.76 -28.41 17.58
N LYS A 244 13.55 -27.33 17.42
CA LYS A 244 14.38 -26.79 18.51
C LYS A 244 13.57 -26.17 19.66
N ILE A 245 12.39 -25.61 19.39
CA ILE A 245 11.65 -24.81 20.38
C ILE A 245 10.36 -25.48 20.87
N LYS A 246 10.03 -26.68 20.36
CA LYS A 246 8.73 -27.33 20.62
C LYS A 246 8.41 -27.48 22.10
N ASP A 247 9.43 -27.81 22.89
CA ASP A 247 9.30 -28.09 24.32
C ASP A 247 9.38 -26.83 25.20
N ILE A 248 9.59 -25.65 24.60
CA ILE A 248 9.61 -24.39 25.35
C ILE A 248 8.22 -24.09 25.91
N LYS A 249 8.19 -23.80 27.20
CA LYS A 249 6.99 -23.35 27.94
C LYS A 249 7.29 -22.02 28.60
N ILE A 250 6.40 -21.05 28.41
CA ILE A 250 6.49 -19.74 29.05
C ILE A 250 5.48 -19.69 30.18
N ILE A 251 5.92 -19.41 31.41
CA ILE A 251 5.03 -19.32 32.57
C ILE A 251 4.07 -18.15 32.37
N LYS A 252 2.77 -18.44 32.35
CA LYS A 252 1.71 -17.45 32.07
C LYS A 252 1.73 -16.30 33.08
N GLU A 253 1.97 -16.58 34.36
CA GLU A 253 2.08 -15.54 35.38
C GLU A 253 3.21 -14.55 35.10
N LYS A 254 4.41 -15.04 34.74
CA LYS A 254 5.55 -14.18 34.35
C LYS A 254 5.23 -13.37 33.10
N PHE A 255 4.59 -14.01 32.11
CA PHE A 255 4.18 -13.35 30.86
C PHE A 255 3.20 -12.20 31.11
N MET A 256 2.17 -12.43 31.93
CA MET A 256 1.13 -11.45 32.22
C MET A 256 1.57 -10.33 33.17
N LYS A 257 2.69 -10.49 33.89
CA LYS A 257 3.34 -9.40 34.66
C LYS A 257 3.96 -8.35 33.74
N ASN A 258 4.28 -8.68 32.49
CA ASN A 258 4.78 -7.72 31.52
C ASN A 258 3.62 -6.86 31.00
N LYS A 259 3.59 -5.57 31.37
CA LYS A 259 2.51 -4.62 30.99
C LYS A 259 2.27 -4.56 29.49
N LEU A 260 3.34 -4.62 28.68
CA LEU A 260 3.27 -4.53 27.23
C LEU A 260 2.58 -5.78 26.67
N LEU A 261 3.03 -6.98 27.08
CA LEU A 261 2.44 -8.25 26.63
C LEU A 261 1.00 -8.45 27.13
N LYS A 262 0.73 -8.08 28.39
CA LYS A 262 -0.63 -8.07 28.95
C LYS A 262 -1.57 -7.18 28.13
N SER A 263 -1.12 -5.98 27.76
CA SER A 263 -1.92 -5.10 26.91
C SER A 263 -2.14 -5.68 25.51
N ALA A 264 -1.19 -6.45 24.96
CA ALA A 264 -1.35 -7.14 23.68
C ALA A 264 -2.53 -8.11 23.74
N ILE A 265 -2.52 -9.00 24.74
CA ILE A 265 -3.51 -10.06 24.90
C ILE A 265 -4.88 -9.46 25.28
N SER A 266 -4.94 -8.64 26.33
CA SER A 266 -6.22 -8.16 26.87
C SER A 266 -7.00 -7.26 25.91
N PHE A 267 -6.32 -6.59 24.97
CA PHE A 267 -6.97 -5.72 23.98
C PHE A 267 -6.90 -6.25 22.55
N ASN A 268 -6.43 -7.49 22.36
CA ASN A 268 -6.22 -8.09 21.04
C ASN A 268 -5.39 -7.18 20.09
N LYS A 269 -4.28 -6.64 20.60
CA LYS A 269 -3.42 -5.68 19.90
C LYS A 269 -2.14 -6.32 19.41
N THR A 270 -1.78 -6.02 18.17
CA THR A 270 -0.44 -6.28 17.62
C THR A 270 0.58 -5.32 18.24
N ILE A 271 1.73 -5.84 18.66
CA ILE A 271 2.84 -5.02 19.15
C ILE A 271 4.06 -5.22 18.26
N LYS A 272 4.57 -4.11 17.74
CA LYS A 272 5.86 -4.07 17.03
C LYS A 272 6.95 -3.68 18.02
N LEU A 273 7.99 -4.49 18.09
CA LEU A 273 9.12 -4.28 18.99
C LEU A 273 10.41 -4.19 18.18
N PRO A 274 11.26 -3.17 18.43
CA PRO A 274 12.61 -3.14 17.88
C PRO A 274 13.41 -4.35 18.37
N THR A 275 14.23 -4.92 17.50
CA THR A 275 15.06 -6.10 17.82
C THR A 275 15.97 -5.84 19.03
N SER A 276 16.42 -4.60 19.22
CA SER A 276 17.23 -4.16 20.36
C SER A 276 16.52 -4.31 21.72
N GLN A 277 15.18 -4.25 21.74
CA GLN A 277 14.39 -4.33 22.97
C GLN A 277 14.03 -5.77 23.36
N LEU A 278 14.21 -6.75 22.47
CA LEU A 278 13.86 -8.15 22.71
C LEU A 278 14.58 -8.73 23.94
N ARG A 279 15.87 -8.41 24.16
CA ARG A 279 16.64 -8.86 25.32
C ARG A 279 15.99 -8.48 26.66
N SER A 280 15.43 -7.27 26.74
CA SER A 280 14.77 -6.79 27.96
C SER A 280 13.50 -7.59 28.30
N ILE A 281 12.83 -8.15 27.29
CA ILE A 281 11.65 -8.99 27.45
C ILE A 281 12.05 -10.41 27.85
N TYR A 282 13.07 -10.99 27.19
CA TYR A 282 13.57 -12.34 27.50
C TYR A 282 13.99 -12.50 28.95
N SER A 283 14.79 -11.58 29.48
CA SER A 283 15.28 -11.60 30.87
C SER A 283 14.19 -11.61 31.95
N ARG A 284 12.94 -11.27 31.58
CA ARG A 284 11.79 -11.22 32.49
C ARG A 284 10.84 -12.41 32.32
N LEU A 285 10.99 -13.19 31.26
CA LEU A 285 10.10 -14.31 30.92
C LEU A 285 10.70 -15.67 31.23
N PHE A 286 12.01 -15.81 31.10
CA PHE A 286 12.79 -17.01 31.40
C PHE A 286 13.61 -16.75 32.66
#